data_AF-A0A9E5TIE2-F1
#
_entry.id   AF-A0A9E5TIE2-F1
#
_cell.length_a   1.000
_cell.length_b   1.000
_cell.length_c   1.000
_cell.angle_alpha   90.00
_cell.angle_beta   90.00
_cell.angle_gamma   90.00
#
_symmetry.space_group_name_H-M   'P 1'
#
loop_
_entity.id
_entity.type
_entity.pdbx_description
1 polymer ?
#
loop_
_entity_poly.entity_id
_entity_poly.type
_entity_poly.pdbx_seq_one_letter_code
_entity_poly.pdbx_strand_id
1 'polypeptide(L)'
;MRKSSLRKALLVALVASIAFLGFSGWAEAGKPTAVPFYFQFTDVNPCTGNDVTVTMIGTLWFHDHDGRSVVRIPRTITTSDGFEGRGTLNEVINGKIEKFTLNDMLTHESGDKFRAHFVLVVDLSTGTVRVLKGGVQICLGP
;
A
#
# COMPACT_ATOMS: atom_id res chain seq x y z
N MET A 1 -24.82 -4.10 11.60
CA MET A 1 -23.50 -4.61 11.17
C MET A 1 -23.32 -4.44 9.66
N ARG A 2 -22.84 -3.28 9.17
CA ARG A 2 -22.64 -3.06 7.71
C ARG A 2 -21.70 -1.89 7.35
N LYS A 3 -20.85 -1.41 8.27
CA LYS A 3 -19.95 -0.25 8.03
C LYS A 3 -18.45 -0.59 7.95
N SER A 4 -17.99 -1.68 8.58
CA SER A 4 -16.55 -2.04 8.60
C SER A 4 -16.05 -2.70 7.32
N SER A 5 -16.92 -3.42 6.59
CA SER A 5 -16.56 -4.10 5.34
C SER A 5 -16.37 -3.14 4.16
N LEU A 6 -17.15 -2.04 4.10
CA LEU A 6 -17.01 -1.04 3.04
C LEU A 6 -15.71 -0.24 3.15
N ARG A 7 -15.27 0.11 4.37
CA ARG A 7 -14.01 0.86 4.56
C ARG A 7 -12.77 0.04 4.16
N LYS A 8 -12.78 -1.27 4.43
CA LYS A 8 -11.71 -2.19 4.02
C LYS A 8 -11.70 -2.40 2.50
N ALA A 9 -12.87 -2.49 1.87
CA ALA A 9 -12.97 -2.57 0.41
C ALA A 9 -12.51 -1.28 -0.27
N LEU A 10 -12.78 -0.11 0.33
CA LEU A 10 -12.37 1.18 -0.21
C LEU A 10 -10.84 1.38 -0.15
N LEU A 11 -10.19 0.94 0.93
CA LEU A 11 -8.72 0.96 1.04
C LEU A 11 -8.03 0.01 0.07
N VAL A 12 -8.61 -1.18 -0.19
CA VAL A 12 -8.10 -2.10 -1.21
C VAL A 12 -8.32 -1.55 -2.62
N ALA A 13 -9.45 -0.90 -2.88
CA ALA A 13 -9.74 -0.27 -4.17
C ALA A 13 -8.85 0.96 -4.44
N LEU A 14 -8.53 1.77 -3.43
CA LEU A 14 -7.69 2.96 -3.59
C LEU A 14 -6.23 2.60 -3.94
N VAL A 15 -5.75 1.46 -3.43
CA VAL A 15 -4.41 0.93 -3.75
C VAL A 15 -4.36 0.29 -5.14
N ALA A 16 -5.47 -0.31 -5.61
CA ALA A 16 -5.56 -0.96 -6.93
C ALA A 16 -5.77 0.04 -8.10
N SER A 17 -6.05 1.31 -7.82
CA SER A 17 -6.35 2.31 -8.86
C SER A 17 -5.15 3.08 -9.41
N ILE A 18 -3.91 2.58 -9.25
CA ILE A 18 -2.78 3.08 -10.06
C ILE A 18 -2.92 2.52 -11.49
N ALA A 19 -3.91 3.05 -12.21
CA ALA A 19 -4.07 2.80 -13.63
C ALA A 19 -2.92 3.52 -14.35
N PHE A 20 -1.89 2.75 -14.76
CA PHE A 20 -0.85 3.23 -15.65
C PHE A 20 -1.48 3.56 -17.01
N LEU A 21 -1.70 4.85 -17.28
CA LEU A 21 -1.99 5.35 -18.61
C LEU A 21 -0.73 5.14 -19.47
N GLY A 22 -0.93 4.41 -20.57
CA GLY A 22 0.12 3.77 -21.37
C GLY A 22 1.28 4.67 -21.75
N PHE A 23 2.48 4.16 -21.52
CA PHE A 23 3.71 4.69 -22.07
C PHE A 23 4.22 3.71 -23.13
N SER A 24 3.94 3.99 -24.41
CA SER A 24 4.45 3.21 -25.54
C SER A 24 5.86 3.69 -25.92
N GLY A 25 6.78 3.66 -24.96
CA GLY A 25 8.21 3.84 -25.19
C GLY A 25 8.85 2.48 -25.41
N TRP A 26 9.65 2.36 -26.47
CA TRP A 26 10.43 1.17 -26.80
C TRP A 26 11.05 0.53 -25.55
N ALA A 27 10.89 -0.79 -25.41
CA ALA A 27 11.42 -1.59 -24.32
C ALA A 27 12.95 -1.62 -24.38
N GLU A 28 13.60 -0.52 -23.98
CA GLU A 28 14.95 -0.61 -23.46
C GLU A 28 14.90 -1.39 -22.14
N ALA A 29 15.90 -2.23 -21.91
CA ALA A 29 16.23 -2.75 -20.58
C ALA A 29 16.67 -1.59 -19.68
N GLY A 30 15.78 -0.64 -19.44
CA GLY A 30 16.01 0.61 -18.74
C GLY A 30 15.92 0.41 -17.24
N LYS A 31 16.68 1.22 -16.49
CA LYS A 31 16.55 1.31 -15.04
C LYS A 31 15.09 1.62 -14.63
N PRO A 32 14.64 1.21 -13.44
CA PRO A 32 13.33 1.61 -12.94
C PRO A 32 13.17 3.13 -12.93
N THR A 33 11.98 3.60 -13.32
CA THR A 33 11.58 5.01 -13.24
C THR A 33 11.26 5.35 -11.78
N ALA A 34 11.87 6.43 -11.27
CA ALA A 34 11.63 6.93 -9.92
C ALA A 34 10.66 8.12 -9.96
N VAL A 35 9.57 8.02 -9.21
CA VAL A 35 8.55 9.07 -9.10
C VAL A 35 8.35 9.41 -7.62
N PRO A 36 8.74 10.62 -7.16
CA PRO A 36 8.44 11.03 -5.80
C PRO A 36 6.93 11.22 -5.62
N PHE A 37 6.41 10.91 -4.43
CA PHE A 37 5.00 11.12 -4.13
C PHE A 37 4.79 11.69 -2.72
N TYR A 38 3.64 12.32 -2.57
CA TYR A 38 3.10 12.81 -1.31
C TYR A 38 1.60 12.48 -1.27
N PHE A 39 1.16 11.75 -0.25
CA PHE A 39 -0.25 11.48 -0.01
C PHE A 39 -0.62 11.86 1.42
N GLN A 40 -1.75 12.54 1.58
CA GLN A 40 -2.29 12.88 2.88
C GLN A 40 -3.79 12.59 2.88
N PHE A 41 -4.27 11.92 3.92
CA PHE A 41 -5.68 11.58 4.08
C PHE A 41 -6.05 11.48 5.56
N THR A 42 -7.34 11.61 5.86
CA THR A 42 -7.87 11.40 7.22
C THR A 42 -8.32 9.95 7.37
N ASP A 43 -8.00 9.34 8.51
CA ASP A 43 -8.49 8.03 8.93
C ASP A 43 -8.83 8.07 10.43
N VAL A 44 -9.31 6.97 11.00
CA VAL A 44 -9.59 6.83 12.43
C VAL A 44 -8.44 6.08 13.08
N ASN A 45 -7.80 6.67 14.09
CA ASN A 45 -6.86 5.93 14.94
C ASN A 45 -7.64 4.82 15.67
N PRO A 46 -7.32 3.54 15.44
CA PRO A 46 -8.12 2.45 15.97
C PRO A 46 -7.85 2.15 17.46
N CYS A 47 -6.84 2.78 18.07
CA CYS A 47 -6.59 2.72 19.52
C CYS A 47 -7.42 3.72 20.30
N THR A 48 -7.58 4.94 19.77
CA THR A 48 -8.29 6.03 20.46
C THR A 48 -9.70 6.24 19.95
N GLY A 49 -10.00 5.80 18.72
CA GLY A 49 -11.26 6.07 18.03
C GLY A 49 -11.36 7.48 17.45
N ASN A 50 -10.31 8.30 17.58
CA ASN A 50 -10.29 9.68 17.10
C ASN A 50 -9.83 9.75 15.63
N ASP A 51 -10.26 10.78 14.92
CA ASP A 51 -9.75 11.06 13.59
C ASP A 51 -8.28 11.49 13.65
N VAL A 52 -7.49 11.00 12.69
CA VAL A 52 -6.07 11.26 12.54
C VAL A 52 -5.75 11.55 11.08
N THR A 53 -4.85 12.50 10.85
CA THR A 53 -4.32 12.76 9.52
C THR A 53 -3.08 11.89 9.30
N VAL A 54 -3.16 10.98 8.32
CA VAL A 54 -2.04 10.15 7.88
C VAL A 54 -1.32 10.85 6.73
N THR A 55 -0.01 10.97 6.83
CA THR A 55 0.86 11.50 5.78
C THR A 55 1.84 10.42 5.33
N MET A 56 1.91 10.19 4.03
CA MET A 56 2.84 9.25 3.40
C MET A 56 3.71 9.98 2.38
N ILE A 57 5.02 9.80 2.49
CA ILE A 57 5.98 10.40 1.58
C ILE A 57 6.97 9.32 1.16
N GLY A 58 7.32 9.28 -0.12
CA GLY A 58 8.30 8.33 -0.59
C GLY A 58 8.60 8.46 -2.07
N THR A 59 9.15 7.37 -2.62
CA THR A 59 9.47 7.27 -4.04
C THR A 59 8.93 5.96 -4.56
N LEU A 60 8.09 6.05 -5.58
CA LEU A 60 7.65 4.92 -6.35
C LEU A 60 8.73 4.59 -7.37
N TRP A 61 9.20 3.34 -7.37
CA TRP A 61 10.11 2.79 -8.36
C TRP A 61 9.33 1.82 -9.23
N PHE A 62 9.21 2.11 -10.52
CA PHE A 62 8.42 1.33 -11.47
C PHE A 62 9.27 0.87 -12.65
N HIS A 63 9.07 -0.37 -13.05
CA HIS A 63 9.63 -0.92 -14.27
C HIS A 63 8.57 -1.75 -14.98
N ASP A 64 8.34 -1.49 -16.26
CA ASP A 64 7.44 -2.26 -17.12
C ASP A 64 8.19 -2.83 -18.32
N HIS A 65 7.85 -4.07 -18.66
CA HIS A 65 8.37 -4.78 -19.79
C HIS A 65 7.26 -5.62 -20.43
N ASP A 66 6.80 -5.20 -21.60
CA ASP A 66 5.76 -5.88 -22.39
C ASP A 66 4.47 -6.15 -21.59
N GLY A 67 3.98 -5.13 -20.88
CA GLY A 67 2.74 -5.22 -20.07
C GLY A 67 2.90 -6.06 -18.81
N ARG A 68 4.15 -6.30 -18.38
CA ARG A 68 4.49 -6.87 -17.07
C ARG A 68 5.24 -5.82 -16.28
N SER A 69 4.75 -5.51 -15.10
CA SER A 69 5.31 -4.45 -14.27
C SER A 69 5.73 -4.92 -12.89
N VAL A 70 6.72 -4.23 -12.36
CA VAL A 70 7.17 -4.33 -10.97
C VAL A 70 7.18 -2.93 -10.39
N VAL A 71 6.47 -2.73 -9.28
CA VAL A 71 6.48 -1.49 -8.51
C VAL A 71 7.05 -1.75 -7.13
N ARG A 72 7.90 -0.86 -6.65
CA ARG A 72 8.36 -0.82 -5.26
C ARG A 72 8.24 0.58 -4.70
N ILE A 73 7.56 0.71 -3.56
CA ILE A 73 7.25 1.98 -2.91
C ILE A 73 7.74 1.95 -1.46
N PRO A 74 9.04 2.22 -1.19
CA PRO A 74 9.47 2.60 0.14
C PRO A 74 8.83 3.95 0.53
N ARG A 75 8.34 4.03 1.75
CA ARG A 75 7.65 5.23 2.25
C ARG A 75 7.91 5.46 3.73
N THR A 76 7.92 6.73 4.11
CA THR A 76 7.76 7.18 5.49
C THR A 76 6.28 7.46 5.71
N ILE A 77 5.78 7.10 6.89
CA ILE A 77 4.40 7.29 7.29
C ILE A 77 4.40 8.01 8.63
N THR A 78 3.69 9.14 8.70
CA THR A 78 3.47 9.89 9.94
C THR A 78 1.99 10.13 10.14
N THR A 79 1.62 10.41 11.38
CA THR A 79 0.24 10.66 11.79
C THR A 79 0.18 11.90 12.67
N SER A 80 -0.93 12.63 12.65
CA SER A 80 -1.09 13.86 13.44
C SER A 80 -1.10 13.62 14.96
N ASP A 81 -1.28 12.37 15.39
CA ASP A 81 -1.28 11.95 16.79
C ASP A 81 0.03 11.26 17.19
N GLY A 82 1.09 11.39 16.40
CA GLY A 82 2.47 11.11 16.82
C GLY A 82 3.00 9.72 16.48
N PHE A 83 2.25 8.85 15.80
CA PHE A 83 2.83 7.65 15.22
C PHE A 83 3.71 8.00 14.02
N GLU A 84 4.92 7.46 14.02
CA GLU A 84 5.88 7.59 12.93
C GLU A 84 6.45 6.23 12.54
N GLY A 85 6.73 6.05 11.25
CA GLY A 85 7.15 4.74 10.77
C GLY A 85 7.60 4.71 9.34
N ARG A 86 7.90 3.49 8.90
CA ARG A 86 8.29 3.20 7.52
C ARG A 86 7.52 2.02 6.99
N GLY A 87 7.37 2.03 5.68
CA GLY A 87 6.63 1.04 4.93
C GLY A 87 7.30 0.67 3.63
N THR A 88 6.94 -0.48 3.10
CA THR A 88 7.21 -0.83 1.71
C THR A 88 6.00 -1.54 1.13
N LEU A 89 5.53 -1.02 0.00
CA LEU A 89 4.62 -1.72 -0.90
C LEU A 89 5.43 -2.26 -2.07
N ASN A 90 5.22 -3.53 -2.42
CA ASN A 90 5.67 -4.11 -3.68
C ASN A 90 4.46 -4.60 -4.45
N GLU A 91 4.46 -4.38 -5.74
CA GLU A 91 3.42 -4.83 -6.66
C GLU A 91 4.09 -5.49 -7.86
N VAL A 92 3.55 -6.62 -8.30
CA VAL A 92 4.03 -7.34 -9.47
C VAL A 92 2.83 -7.76 -10.32
N ILE A 93 2.83 -7.33 -11.58
CA ILE A 93 1.86 -7.73 -12.60
C ILE A 93 2.63 -8.52 -13.65
N ASN A 94 2.31 -9.81 -13.83
CA ASN A 94 3.05 -10.67 -14.76
C ASN A 94 2.24 -11.17 -15.97
N GLY A 95 1.06 -10.58 -16.18
CA GLY A 95 0.11 -10.95 -17.24
C GLY A 95 -0.81 -12.14 -16.89
N LYS A 96 -0.62 -12.79 -15.75
CA LYS A 96 -1.53 -13.83 -15.22
C LYS A 96 -2.10 -13.44 -13.87
N ILE A 97 -1.24 -12.89 -13.03
CA ILE A 97 -1.60 -12.44 -11.70
C ILE A 97 -1.08 -11.02 -11.47
N GLU A 98 -1.76 -10.36 -10.56
CA GLU A 98 -1.29 -9.17 -9.88
C GLU A 98 -1.08 -9.54 -8.40
N LYS A 99 0.11 -9.24 -7.88
CA LYS A 99 0.48 -9.52 -6.49
C LYS A 99 0.88 -8.23 -5.82
N PHE A 100 0.17 -7.88 -4.75
CA PHE A 100 0.54 -6.83 -3.82
C PHE A 100 1.15 -7.43 -2.55
N THR A 101 2.20 -6.81 -2.04
CA THR A 101 2.78 -7.09 -0.73
C THR A 101 3.06 -5.78 -0.02
N LEU A 102 2.39 -5.56 1.11
CA LEU A 102 2.54 -4.37 1.94
C LEU A 102 3.11 -4.76 3.29
N ASN A 103 4.11 -4.00 3.75
CA ASN A 103 4.73 -4.14 5.06
C ASN A 103 4.98 -2.75 5.64
N ASP A 104 4.15 -2.35 6.60
CA ASP A 104 4.28 -1.07 7.30
C ASP A 104 4.40 -1.29 8.80
N MET A 105 5.25 -0.49 9.44
CA MET A 105 5.45 -0.46 10.88
C MET A 105 5.57 0.98 11.35
N LEU A 106 4.68 1.39 12.24
CA LEU A 106 4.69 2.69 12.90
C LEU A 106 4.79 2.48 14.41
N THR A 107 5.41 3.43 15.08
CA THR A 107 5.63 3.46 16.52
C THR A 107 5.25 4.82 17.08
N HIS A 108 4.69 4.85 18.27
CA HIS A 108 4.39 6.05 19.05
C HIS A 108 5.34 6.15 20.26
N GLU A 109 5.51 7.35 20.81
CA GLU A 109 6.37 7.59 21.98
C GLU A 109 5.92 6.82 23.24
N SER A 110 4.62 6.53 23.36
CA SER A 110 4.05 5.70 24.43
C SER A 110 4.49 4.23 24.38
N GLY A 111 5.14 3.81 23.29
CA GLY A 111 5.50 2.41 23.02
C GLY A 111 4.49 1.68 22.13
N ASP A 112 3.31 2.27 21.87
CA ASP A 112 2.30 1.68 21.01
C ASP A 112 2.80 1.50 19.56
N LYS A 113 2.35 0.42 18.91
CA LYS A 113 2.75 0.11 17.53
C LYS A 113 1.55 -0.18 16.64
N PHE A 114 1.67 0.27 15.39
CA PHE A 114 0.83 -0.16 14.27
C PHE A 114 1.67 -0.98 13.30
N ARG A 115 1.23 -2.22 13.03
CA ARG A 115 1.83 -3.07 12.02
C ARG A 115 0.79 -3.47 11.00
N ALA A 116 0.99 -3.09 9.74
CA ALA A 116 0.18 -3.59 8.63
C ALA A 116 1.04 -4.54 7.78
N HIS A 117 0.57 -5.77 7.61
CA HIS A 117 1.18 -6.73 6.70
C HIS A 117 0.08 -7.33 5.84
N PHE A 118 0.15 -7.17 4.52
CA PHE A 118 -0.81 -7.77 3.60
C PHE A 118 -0.11 -8.40 2.40
N VAL A 119 -0.65 -9.54 1.96
CA VAL A 119 -0.38 -10.15 0.66
C VAL A 119 -1.72 -10.37 -0.03
N LEU A 120 -1.89 -9.74 -1.18
CA LEU A 120 -3.05 -9.90 -2.05
C LEU A 120 -2.56 -10.47 -3.39
N VAL A 121 -3.20 -11.53 -3.87
CA VAL A 121 -2.96 -12.08 -5.22
C VAL A 121 -4.28 -12.16 -5.94
N VAL A 122 -4.36 -11.49 -7.09
CA VAL A 122 -5.52 -11.45 -7.98
C VAL A 122 -5.20 -12.23 -9.25
N ASP A 123 -6.13 -13.06 -9.69
CA ASP A 123 -6.13 -13.65 -11.02
C ASP A 123 -6.62 -12.63 -12.04
N LEU A 124 -5.78 -12.25 -12.98
CA LEU A 124 -6.14 -11.24 -13.97
C LEU A 124 -7.11 -11.75 -15.04
N SER A 125 -7.18 -13.06 -15.27
CA SER A 125 -8.10 -13.64 -16.25
C SER A 125 -9.55 -13.63 -15.77
N THR A 126 -9.75 -13.67 -14.46
CA THR A 126 -11.09 -13.75 -13.84
C THR A 126 -11.42 -12.55 -12.93
N GLY A 127 -10.42 -11.73 -12.60
CA GLY A 127 -10.55 -10.65 -11.61
C GLY A 127 -10.73 -11.15 -10.17
N THR A 128 -10.49 -12.44 -9.91
CA THR A 128 -10.79 -13.05 -8.61
C THR A 128 -9.60 -12.98 -7.66
N VAL A 129 -9.88 -12.73 -6.38
CA VAL A 129 -8.88 -12.81 -5.32
C VAL A 129 -8.56 -14.27 -5.03
N ARG A 130 -7.33 -14.69 -5.33
CA ARG A 130 -6.83 -16.04 -5.03
C ARG A 130 -6.22 -16.11 -3.64
N VAL A 131 -5.55 -15.05 -3.20
CA VAL A 131 -4.93 -14.96 -1.88
C VAL A 131 -5.23 -13.60 -1.28
N LEU A 132 -5.75 -13.58 -0.06
CA LEU A 132 -5.74 -12.42 0.81
C LEU A 132 -5.25 -12.89 2.18
N LYS A 133 -4.02 -12.56 2.53
CA LYS A 133 -3.40 -12.95 3.79
C LYS A 133 -2.81 -11.75 4.48
N GLY A 134 -2.92 -11.74 5.81
CA GLY A 134 -2.33 -10.72 6.66
C GLY A 134 -3.38 -9.99 7.47
N GLY A 135 -3.04 -8.80 7.92
CA GLY A 135 -3.88 -8.01 8.79
C GLY A 135 -3.16 -6.77 9.30
N VAL A 136 -3.89 -6.03 10.13
CA VAL A 136 -3.35 -4.93 10.90
C VAL A 136 -3.30 -5.38 12.36
N GLN A 137 -2.13 -5.28 12.96
CA GLN A 137 -1.96 -5.38 14.40
C GLN A 137 -1.83 -3.95 14.93
N ILE A 138 -2.68 -3.62 15.88
CA ILE A 138 -2.85 -2.25 16.36
C ILE A 138 -2.76 -2.25 17.87
N CYS A 139 -2.31 -1.12 18.43
CA CYS A 139 -2.29 -0.91 19.87
C CYS A 139 -1.52 -2.03 20.58
N LEU A 140 -0.45 -2.48 19.92
CA LEU A 140 0.53 -3.36 20.54
C LEU A 140 1.29 -2.45 21.51
N GLY A 141 0.79 -2.33 22.73
CA GLY A 141 1.48 -1.62 23.80
C GLY A 141 2.90 -2.17 24.03
N PRO A 142 3.64 -1.60 24.99
CA PRO A 142 4.96 -2.10 25.35
C PRO A 142 4.98 -3.60 25.69
#